data_AF-A0A932HEY5-F1
#
_entry.id   AF-A0A932HEY5-F1
#
_cell.length_a   1.000
_cell.length_b   1.000
_cell.length_c   1.000
_cell.angle_alpha   90.00
_cell.angle_beta   90.00
_cell.angle_gamma   90.00
#
_symmetry.space_group_name_H-M   'P 1'
#
loop_
_entity.id
_entity.type
_entity.pdbx_description
1 polymer ?
#
loop_
_entity_poly.entity_id
_entity_poly.type
_entity_poly.pdbx_seq_one_letter_code
_entity_poly.pdbx_strand_id
1 'polypeptide(L)'
;LGVMGASQGTMNNFTFGNERYQYYETIAGGSGAGVLGHDAAGDAPGFDGADCVQTHMTNSRLTDPEVLEWRFPVLLEEFAIRRASGGRGRWQGGNGAIRRVRFLEPMTAAILSGHRRIAPYGMAGGEPGKAGHNRVKRADGAVVELSGCAEIEMQPGDVFVIETPGGGGYGAPG
;
A
#
# COMPACT_ATOMS: atom_id res chain seq x y z
N LEU A 1 -17.78 17.91 -5.91
CA LEU A 1 -17.44 16.86 -4.93
C LEU A 1 -18.33 15.65 -5.25
N GLY A 2 -17.78 14.45 -5.47
CA GLY A 2 -18.56 13.26 -5.85
C GLY A 2 -18.16 12.53 -7.13
N VAL A 3 -16.98 12.84 -7.69
CA VAL A 3 -16.55 12.31 -9.01
C VAL A 3 -15.55 11.15 -8.91
N MET A 4 -15.03 10.85 -7.71
CA MET A 4 -14.01 9.82 -7.51
C MET A 4 -14.07 9.23 -6.10
N GLY A 5 -13.85 7.93 -5.97
CA GLY A 5 -13.58 7.25 -4.70
C GLY A 5 -12.25 7.70 -4.09
N ALA A 6 -12.04 7.38 -2.81
CA ALA A 6 -10.76 7.66 -2.17
C ALA A 6 -9.66 6.80 -2.81
N SER A 7 -8.51 7.42 -3.12
CA SER A 7 -7.26 6.67 -3.29
C SER A 7 -6.79 6.11 -1.94
N GLN A 8 -5.70 5.34 -1.90
CA GLN A 8 -5.12 4.74 -0.68
C GLN A 8 -4.99 5.69 0.52
N GLY A 9 -5.01 7.01 0.30
CA GLY A 9 -5.22 8.03 1.33
C GLY A 9 -4.07 8.15 2.33
N THR A 10 -2.93 7.52 2.03
CA THR A 10 -1.77 7.51 2.90
C THR A 10 -0.49 7.49 2.09
N MET A 11 0.61 7.76 2.80
CA MET A 11 1.96 7.57 2.36
C MET A 11 2.52 6.43 3.21
N ASN A 12 2.80 5.27 2.61
CA ASN A 12 3.36 4.13 3.34
C ASN A 12 4.87 4.35 3.48
N ASN A 13 5.28 5.10 4.50
CA ASN A 13 6.68 5.43 4.76
C ASN A 13 7.32 4.29 5.53
N PHE A 14 8.19 3.54 4.89
CA PHE A 14 8.93 2.45 5.49
C PHE A 14 10.39 2.85 5.65
N THR A 15 10.90 2.73 6.86
CA THR A 15 12.29 3.03 7.18
C THR A 15 12.91 1.88 7.93
N PHE A 16 14.18 1.66 7.71
CA PHE A 16 14.96 0.77 8.55
C PHE A 16 16.42 1.20 8.58
N GLY A 17 17.12 0.76 9.62
CA GLY A 17 18.53 1.07 9.77
C GLY A 17 19.17 0.49 11.02
N ASN A 18 20.46 0.76 11.15
CA ASN A 18 21.28 0.50 12.32
C ASN A 18 22.42 1.53 12.33
N GLU A 19 23.47 1.31 13.13
CA GLU A 19 24.61 2.25 13.21
C GLU A 19 25.32 2.50 11.87
N ARG A 20 25.16 1.61 10.89
CA ARG A 20 25.86 1.66 9.60
C ARG A 20 24.95 2.01 8.42
N TYR A 21 23.66 1.68 8.51
CA TYR A 21 22.72 1.79 7.40
C TYR A 21 21.50 2.62 7.76
N GLN A 22 21.01 3.41 6.80
CA GLN A 22 19.75 4.14 6.89
C GLN A 22 19.03 4.06 5.55
N TYR A 23 17.81 3.56 5.56
CA TYR A 23 16.95 3.46 4.39
C TYR A 23 15.57 4.08 4.64
N TYR A 24 15.02 4.68 3.60
CA TYR A 24 13.68 5.26 3.58
C TYR A 24 13.06 4.99 2.20
N GLU A 25 11.88 4.40 2.17
CA GLU A 25 11.06 4.27 0.97
C GLU A 25 9.61 4.70 1.21
N THR A 26 8.96 5.16 0.15
CA THR A 26 7.51 5.32 0.08
C THR A 26 6.93 4.25 -0.83
N ILE A 27 5.92 3.53 -0.32
CA ILE A 27 5.31 2.42 -1.06
C ILE A 27 3.95 2.86 -1.61
N ALA A 28 3.76 2.60 -2.91
CA ALA A 28 2.55 2.92 -3.65
C ALA A 28 1.33 2.06 -3.22
N GLY A 29 0.15 2.45 -3.69
CA GLY A 29 -1.10 1.73 -3.39
C GLY A 29 -2.16 1.98 -4.46
N GLY A 30 -3.41 1.64 -4.15
CA GLY A 30 -4.49 1.76 -5.12
C GLY A 30 -5.00 3.19 -5.27
N SER A 31 -5.24 3.64 -6.51
CA SER A 31 -5.97 4.88 -6.75
C SER A 31 -7.48 4.67 -6.74
N GLY A 32 -8.24 5.72 -6.43
CA GLY A 32 -9.70 5.69 -6.50
C GLY A 32 -10.21 5.62 -7.94
N ALA A 33 -11.32 4.92 -8.14
CA ALA A 33 -12.06 4.93 -9.41
C ALA A 33 -12.94 6.17 -9.50
N GLY A 34 -13.35 6.56 -10.71
CA GLY A 34 -14.15 7.77 -10.87
C GLY A 34 -14.79 7.95 -12.23
N VAL A 35 -15.32 9.14 -12.43
CA VAL A 35 -15.99 9.61 -13.64
C VAL A 35 -15.36 10.90 -14.13
N LEU A 36 -15.46 11.12 -15.44
CA LEU A 36 -15.04 12.35 -16.10
C LEU A 36 -16.22 13.33 -16.10
N GLY A 37 -16.21 14.28 -15.16
CA GLY A 37 -17.26 15.29 -15.02
C GLY A 37 -18.31 14.92 -13.97
N HIS A 38 -19.48 15.57 -14.04
CA HIS A 38 -20.55 15.38 -13.07
C HIS A 38 -21.53 14.29 -13.53
N ASP A 39 -21.63 13.21 -12.77
CA ASP A 39 -22.50 12.08 -13.11
C ASP A 39 -23.90 12.22 -12.49
N ALA A 40 -24.67 13.21 -12.95
CA ALA A 40 -26.03 13.42 -12.45
C ALA A 40 -27.02 12.36 -12.96
N ALA A 41 -26.77 11.82 -14.16
CA ALA A 41 -27.65 10.90 -14.86
C ALA A 41 -27.19 9.43 -14.77
N GLY A 42 -26.01 9.15 -14.20
CA GLY A 42 -25.46 7.79 -14.09
C GLY A 42 -24.84 7.26 -15.38
N ASP A 43 -24.59 8.11 -16.37
CA ASP A 43 -24.08 7.76 -17.69
C ASP A 43 -22.72 8.38 -18.02
N ALA A 44 -22.12 9.13 -17.08
CA ALA A 44 -20.84 9.77 -17.32
C ALA A 44 -19.76 8.72 -17.64
N PRO A 45 -18.88 8.99 -18.63
CA PRO A 45 -17.74 8.14 -18.88
C PRO A 45 -16.84 8.10 -17.64
N GLY A 46 -16.35 6.93 -17.26
CA GLY A 46 -15.50 6.78 -16.09
C GLY A 46 -14.28 5.92 -16.33
N PHE A 47 -13.56 5.68 -15.24
CA PHE A 47 -12.26 5.03 -15.24
C PHE A 47 -12.07 4.21 -13.97
N ASP A 48 -11.44 3.05 -14.14
CA ASP A 48 -10.91 2.27 -13.04
C ASP A 48 -9.72 2.99 -12.39
N GLY A 49 -9.50 2.74 -11.11
CA GLY A 49 -8.30 3.15 -10.41
C GLY A 49 -7.08 2.36 -10.89
N ALA A 50 -5.92 3.00 -10.90
CA ALA A 50 -4.65 2.37 -11.22
C ALA A 50 -4.10 1.59 -10.02
N ASP A 51 -3.58 0.40 -10.31
CA ASP A 51 -2.92 -0.47 -9.34
C ASP A 51 -1.53 0.07 -8.97
N CYS A 52 -1.17 0.00 -7.69
CA CYS A 52 0.20 0.27 -7.20
C CYS A 52 0.83 1.58 -7.68
N VAL A 53 0.07 2.67 -7.71
CA VAL A 53 0.59 4.00 -8.10
C VAL A 53 0.75 4.93 -6.89
N GLN A 54 1.71 5.85 -7.01
CA GLN A 54 1.80 6.96 -6.08
C GLN A 54 0.68 7.95 -6.39
N THR A 55 -0.24 8.17 -5.46
CA THR A 55 -1.38 9.10 -5.65
C THR A 55 -1.18 10.44 -4.94
N HIS A 56 -0.42 10.43 -3.84
CA HIS A 56 -0.22 11.61 -2.97
C HIS A 56 1.24 12.09 -2.95
N MET A 57 2.20 11.20 -3.21
CA MET A 57 3.63 11.53 -3.32
C MET A 57 4.20 11.04 -4.65
N THR A 58 3.85 11.75 -5.72
CA THR A 58 4.05 11.36 -7.13
C THR A 58 5.46 11.61 -7.67
N ASN A 59 6.35 12.24 -6.90
CA ASN A 59 7.71 12.61 -7.32
C ASN A 59 8.80 11.63 -6.86
N SER A 60 8.43 10.51 -6.23
CA SER A 60 9.37 9.49 -5.74
C SER A 60 9.34 8.26 -6.64
N ARG A 61 10.50 7.84 -7.13
CA ARG A 61 10.68 6.52 -7.76
C ARG A 61 11.08 5.51 -6.70
N LEU A 62 10.55 4.31 -6.82
CA LEU A 62 11.00 3.19 -5.98
C LEU A 62 12.45 2.85 -6.34
N THR A 63 13.24 2.44 -5.34
CA THR A 63 14.59 1.91 -5.58
C THR A 63 14.48 0.54 -6.25
N ASP A 64 15.26 0.31 -7.31
CA ASP A 64 15.30 -0.99 -7.97
C ASP A 64 15.70 -2.09 -6.97
N PRO A 65 15.06 -3.28 -7.02
CA PRO A 65 15.36 -4.38 -6.12
C PRO A 65 16.85 -4.72 -6.04
N GLU A 66 17.54 -4.79 -7.18
CA GLU A 66 18.97 -5.15 -7.19
C GLU A 66 19.83 -4.10 -6.48
N VAL A 67 19.46 -2.82 -6.59
CA VAL A 67 20.17 -1.73 -5.90
C VAL A 67 19.90 -1.75 -4.40
N LEU A 68 18.66 -2.05 -3.98
CA LEU A 68 18.30 -2.21 -2.58
C LEU A 68 19.12 -3.34 -1.92
N GLU A 69 19.10 -4.52 -2.53
CA GLU A 69 19.76 -5.72 -2.01
C GLU A 69 21.29 -5.63 -2.06
N TRP A 70 21.83 -4.87 -3.02
CA TRP A 70 23.26 -4.63 -3.08
C TRP A 70 23.75 -3.65 -2.01
N ARG A 71 22.97 -2.61 -1.70
CA ARG A 71 23.38 -1.54 -0.77
C ARG A 71 23.07 -1.84 0.69
N PHE A 72 22.09 -2.68 0.97
CA PHE A 72 21.58 -2.93 2.31
C PHE A 72 21.49 -4.44 2.56
N PRO A 73 21.77 -4.93 3.78
CA PRO A 73 21.69 -6.35 4.09
C PRO A 73 20.23 -6.77 4.32
N VAL A 74 19.46 -6.72 3.24
CA VAL A 74 18.06 -7.13 3.14
C VAL A 74 17.84 -7.86 1.81
N LEU A 75 16.81 -8.70 1.76
CA LEU A 75 16.33 -9.36 0.54
C LEU A 75 14.88 -8.96 0.29
N LEU A 76 14.56 -8.53 -0.93
CA LEU A 76 13.18 -8.32 -1.33
C LEU A 76 12.56 -9.65 -1.77
N GLU A 77 11.77 -10.26 -0.90
CA GLU A 77 11.11 -11.54 -1.24
C GLU A 77 9.95 -11.35 -2.22
N GLU A 78 9.24 -10.23 -2.12
CA GLU A 78 8.05 -9.97 -2.94
C GLU A 78 7.82 -8.47 -3.09
N PHE A 79 7.58 -8.06 -4.33
CA PHE A 79 6.94 -6.81 -4.65
C PHE A 79 5.90 -7.04 -5.74
N ALA A 80 4.62 -7.03 -5.35
CA ALA A 80 3.54 -7.48 -6.22
C ALA A 80 2.27 -6.64 -6.04
N ILE A 81 1.37 -6.72 -7.03
CA ILE A 81 0.02 -6.16 -6.90
C ILE A 81 -0.77 -7.00 -5.90
N ARG A 82 -1.33 -6.36 -4.88
CA ARG A 82 -2.24 -6.96 -3.91
C ARG A 82 -3.63 -7.13 -4.53
N ARG A 83 -3.79 -8.17 -5.35
CA ARG A 83 -5.02 -8.41 -6.12
C ARG A 83 -6.28 -8.41 -5.24
N ALA A 84 -7.37 -7.93 -5.82
CA ALA A 84 -8.67 -7.80 -5.17
C ALA A 84 -8.62 -6.99 -3.86
N SER A 85 -7.75 -5.97 -3.79
CA SER A 85 -7.75 -4.99 -2.70
C SER A 85 -8.44 -3.68 -3.07
N GLY A 86 -8.63 -3.41 -4.37
CA GLY A 86 -9.48 -2.32 -4.83
C GLY A 86 -10.95 -2.54 -4.47
N GLY A 87 -11.67 -1.45 -4.22
CA GLY A 87 -13.11 -1.45 -3.98
C GLY A 87 -13.88 -1.73 -5.26
N ARG A 88 -14.94 -2.52 -5.16
CA ARG A 88 -15.79 -2.87 -6.31
C ARG A 88 -16.69 -1.70 -6.68
N GLY A 89 -17.06 -1.62 -7.94
CA GLY A 89 -18.07 -0.69 -8.44
C GLY A 89 -18.31 -0.94 -9.92
N ARG A 90 -19.12 -0.08 -10.54
CA ARG A 90 -19.16 0.01 -12.01
C ARG A 90 -17.75 0.26 -12.56
N TRP A 91 -16.99 1.10 -11.86
CA TRP A 91 -15.56 1.27 -12.03
C TRP A 91 -14.83 0.78 -10.78
N GLN A 92 -13.82 -0.04 -10.97
CA GLN A 92 -13.08 -0.71 -9.91
C GLN A 92 -12.00 0.21 -9.36
N GLY A 93 -11.88 0.28 -8.04
CA GLY A 93 -10.73 0.92 -7.41
C GLY A 93 -9.44 0.16 -7.72
N GLY A 94 -8.31 0.87 -7.74
CA GLY A 94 -7.01 0.28 -7.95
C GLY A 94 -6.60 -0.60 -6.75
N ASN A 95 -5.83 -1.64 -7.03
CA ASN A 95 -5.25 -2.52 -6.04
C ASN A 95 -4.02 -1.87 -5.38
N GLY A 96 -3.84 -2.15 -4.09
CA GLY A 96 -2.61 -1.86 -3.37
C GLY A 96 -1.45 -2.78 -3.77
N ALA A 97 -0.34 -2.67 -3.06
CA ALA A 97 0.89 -3.43 -3.24
C ALA A 97 1.15 -4.36 -2.05
N ILE A 98 1.88 -5.44 -2.30
CA ILE A 98 2.51 -6.29 -1.29
C ILE A 98 4.02 -6.04 -1.37
N ARG A 99 4.65 -5.77 -0.24
CA ARG A 99 6.09 -5.61 -0.08
C ARG A 99 6.57 -6.52 1.04
N ARG A 100 7.53 -7.40 0.77
CA ARG A 100 8.11 -8.33 1.76
C ARG A 100 9.62 -8.18 1.80
N VAL A 101 10.15 -7.64 2.89
CA VAL A 101 11.59 -7.39 3.05
C VAL A 101 12.13 -8.27 4.17
N ARG A 102 13.01 -9.22 3.82
CA ARG A 102 13.72 -10.07 4.77
C ARG A 102 14.99 -9.35 5.23
N PHE A 103 15.23 -9.32 6.53
CA PHE A 103 16.42 -8.73 7.12
C PHE A 103 17.53 -9.77 7.22
N LEU A 104 18.76 -9.39 6.89
CA LEU A 104 19.94 -10.27 6.97
C LEU A 104 20.90 -9.87 8.11
N GLU A 105 20.66 -8.72 8.73
CA GLU A 105 21.36 -8.23 9.91
C GLU A 105 20.37 -7.62 10.92
N PRO A 106 20.76 -7.49 12.21
CA PRO A 106 19.98 -6.76 13.20
C PRO A 106 19.78 -5.29 12.80
N MET A 107 18.53 -4.83 12.85
CA MET A 107 18.11 -3.47 12.51
C MET A 107 16.83 -3.08 13.23
N THR A 108 16.60 -1.79 13.35
CA THR A 108 15.30 -1.23 13.73
C THR A 108 14.52 -0.89 12.47
N ALA A 109 13.28 -1.36 12.37
CA ALA A 109 12.36 -1.04 11.27
C ALA A 109 11.17 -0.24 11.81
N ALA A 110 10.74 0.78 11.07
CA ALA A 110 9.58 1.59 11.43
C ALA A 110 8.69 1.83 10.20
N ILE A 111 7.39 1.94 10.47
CA ILE A 111 6.37 2.25 9.48
C ILE A 111 5.51 3.42 9.99
N LEU A 112 5.33 4.42 9.13
CA LEU A 112 4.31 5.45 9.30
C LEU A 112 3.35 5.36 8.11
N SER A 113 2.16 4.85 8.38
CA SER A 113 1.12 4.53 7.40
C SER A 113 -0.28 4.69 7.99
N GLY A 114 -1.22 5.10 7.15
CA GLY A 114 -2.63 5.28 7.45
C GLY A 114 -3.47 4.13 6.89
N HIS A 115 -4.80 4.28 6.99
CA HIS A 115 -5.77 3.32 6.41
C HIS A 115 -5.52 1.84 6.79
N ARG A 116 -5.03 1.61 8.02
CA ARG A 116 -4.94 0.28 8.67
C ARG A 116 -6.18 -0.08 9.50
N ARG A 117 -7.04 0.92 9.76
CA ARG A 117 -8.30 0.76 10.52
C ARG A 117 -9.52 1.23 9.73
N ILE A 118 -9.42 2.39 9.09
CA ILE A 118 -10.50 2.97 8.28
C ILE A 118 -10.15 2.78 6.81
N ALA A 119 -10.99 2.05 6.08
CA ALA A 119 -10.81 1.77 4.66
C ALA A 119 -10.96 3.03 3.79
N PRO A 120 -10.25 3.12 2.65
CA PRO A 120 -10.52 4.13 1.62
C PRO A 120 -11.93 3.96 1.07
N TYR A 121 -12.76 5.00 1.18
CA TYR A 121 -14.18 4.94 0.82
C TYR A 121 -14.40 4.89 -0.70
N GLY A 122 -15.45 4.20 -1.14
CA GLY A 122 -15.95 4.29 -2.51
C GLY A 122 -16.88 5.48 -2.72
N MET A 123 -17.36 5.67 -3.95
CA MET A 123 -18.19 6.83 -4.33
C MET A 123 -19.42 6.38 -5.13
N ALA A 124 -20.53 7.11 -5.01
CA ALA A 124 -21.76 6.85 -5.77
C ALA A 124 -22.26 5.39 -5.69
N GLY A 125 -22.14 4.75 -4.52
CA GLY A 125 -22.51 3.35 -4.30
C GLY A 125 -21.37 2.33 -4.54
N GLY A 126 -20.19 2.79 -4.95
CA GLY A 126 -18.98 1.96 -4.99
C GLY A 126 -18.54 1.52 -3.60
N GLU A 127 -18.02 0.30 -3.52
CA GLU A 127 -17.51 -0.29 -2.30
C GLU A 127 -16.15 0.30 -1.90
N PRO A 128 -15.82 0.32 -0.60
CA PRO A 128 -14.52 0.74 -0.13
C PRO A 128 -13.40 -0.21 -0.57
N GLY A 129 -12.19 0.31 -0.75
CA GLY A 129 -10.99 -0.51 -0.91
C GLY A 129 -10.63 -1.21 0.39
N LYS A 130 -9.87 -2.31 0.32
CA LYS A 130 -9.36 -2.98 1.51
C LYS A 130 -8.38 -2.08 2.25
N ALA A 131 -8.47 -2.09 3.58
CA ALA A 131 -7.45 -1.51 4.45
C ALA A 131 -6.09 -2.19 4.20
N GLY A 132 -5.02 -1.45 4.49
CA GLY A 132 -3.67 -1.99 4.52
C GLY A 132 -3.42 -2.82 5.78
N HIS A 133 -2.36 -3.61 5.77
CA HIS A 133 -1.89 -4.40 6.91
C HIS A 133 -0.37 -4.35 7.00
N ASN A 134 0.17 -4.32 8.21
CA ASN A 134 1.59 -4.41 8.48
C ASN A 134 1.83 -5.56 9.45
N ARG A 135 2.82 -6.41 9.19
CA ARG A 135 3.21 -7.47 10.13
C ARG A 135 4.67 -7.84 9.98
N VAL A 136 5.25 -8.39 11.03
CA VAL A 136 6.55 -9.07 10.98
C VAL A 136 6.32 -10.57 11.09
N LYS A 137 6.86 -11.33 10.13
CA LYS A 137 7.02 -12.77 10.27
C LYS A 137 8.41 -13.02 10.85
N ARG A 138 8.48 -13.57 12.06
CA ARG A 138 9.73 -13.92 12.72
C ARG A 138 10.35 -15.15 12.07
N ALA A 139 11.68 -15.28 12.21
CA ALA A 139 12.42 -16.44 11.69
C ALA A 139 11.94 -17.79 12.28
N ASP A 140 11.39 -17.78 13.49
CA ASP A 140 10.80 -18.96 14.16
C ASP A 140 9.35 -19.27 13.69
N GLY A 141 8.79 -18.45 12.79
CA GLY A 141 7.44 -18.59 12.26
C GLY A 141 6.37 -17.78 12.99
N ALA A 142 6.68 -17.15 14.13
CA ALA A 142 5.73 -16.29 14.82
C ALA A 142 5.34 -15.07 13.96
N VAL A 143 4.12 -14.56 14.14
CA VAL A 143 3.63 -13.37 13.43
C VAL A 143 3.28 -12.29 14.44
N VAL A 144 3.83 -11.10 14.22
CA VAL A 144 3.55 -9.90 15.00
C VAL A 144 2.81 -8.90 14.12
N GLU A 145 1.53 -8.68 14.39
CA GLU A 145 0.74 -7.65 13.72
C GLU A 145 1.13 -6.25 14.21
N LEU A 146 1.23 -5.30 13.29
CA LEU A 146 1.67 -3.94 13.56
C LEU A 146 0.58 -2.93 13.22
N SER A 147 0.54 -1.87 14.01
CA SER A 147 -0.32 -0.72 13.74
C SER A 147 0.19 0.10 12.54
N GLY A 148 -0.55 1.14 12.16
CA GLY A 148 -0.13 2.06 11.10
C GLY A 148 1.12 2.87 11.45
N CYS A 149 1.32 3.16 12.74
CA CYS A 149 2.52 3.77 13.29
C CYS A 149 3.17 2.76 14.23
N ALA A 150 4.31 2.20 13.84
CA ALA A 150 4.98 1.18 14.62
C ALA A 150 6.48 1.19 14.38
N GLU A 151 7.22 0.75 15.38
CA GLU A 151 8.66 0.51 15.36
C GLU A 151 8.92 -0.88 15.95
N ILE A 152 9.89 -1.60 15.40
CA ILE A 152 10.21 -2.95 15.85
C ILE A 152 11.66 -3.32 15.52
N GLU A 153 12.29 -4.03 16.45
CA GLU A 153 13.57 -4.68 16.23
C GLU A 153 13.41 -5.90 15.31
N MET A 154 14.27 -5.97 14.31
CA MET A 154 14.35 -7.03 13.32
C MET A 154 15.63 -7.84 13.55
N GLN A 155 15.51 -9.16 13.47
CA GLN A 155 16.66 -10.08 13.52
C GLN A 155 16.90 -10.71 12.15
N PRO A 156 18.11 -11.23 11.88
CA PRO A 156 18.37 -11.98 10.66
C PRO A 156 17.34 -13.10 10.43
N GLY A 157 16.73 -13.12 9.26
CA GLY A 157 15.68 -14.06 8.87
C GLY A 157 14.25 -13.55 9.09
N ASP A 158 14.04 -12.49 9.87
CA ASP A 158 12.73 -11.86 10.03
C ASP A 158 12.30 -11.17 8.72
N VAL A 159 10.99 -11.15 8.45
CA VAL A 159 10.41 -10.54 7.25
C VAL A 159 9.38 -9.49 7.64
N PHE A 160 9.63 -8.24 7.27
CA PHE A 160 8.65 -7.16 7.36
C PHE A 160 7.72 -7.22 6.14
N VAL A 161 6.41 -7.29 6.38
CA VAL A 161 5.38 -7.42 5.35
C VAL A 161 4.47 -6.21 5.40
N ILE A 162 4.35 -5.53 4.26
CA ILE A 162 3.49 -4.37 4.08
C ILE A 162 2.50 -4.69 2.97
N GLU A 163 1.23 -4.64 3.31
CA GLU A 163 0.12 -4.66 2.36
C GLU A 163 -0.48 -3.26 2.33
N THR A 164 -0.33 -2.54 1.23
CA THR A 164 -0.86 -1.18 1.12
C THR A 164 -2.37 -1.20 0.83
N PRO A 165 -3.10 -0.11 1.17
CA PRO A 165 -4.52 -0.03 0.90
C PRO A 165 -4.83 -0.01 -0.60
N GLY A 166 -5.98 -0.55 -0.98
CA GLY A 166 -6.56 -0.32 -2.30
C GLY A 166 -7.26 1.05 -2.39
N GLY A 167 -7.72 1.42 -3.57
CA GLY A 167 -8.61 2.57 -3.77
C GLY A 167 -10.07 2.16 -3.71
N GLY A 168 -10.96 3.11 -3.45
CA GLY A 168 -12.41 2.90 -3.48
C GLY A 168 -12.96 2.84 -4.90
N GLY A 169 -14.00 2.01 -5.09
CA GLY A 169 -14.72 1.89 -6.35
C GLY A 169 -15.69 3.06 -6.60
N TYR A 170 -16.24 3.12 -7.81
CA TYR A 170 -17.24 4.11 -8.21
C TYR A 170 -18.47 3.43 -8.81
N GLY A 171 -19.66 3.86 -8.39
CA GLY A 171 -20.93 3.29 -8.86
C GLY A 171 -21.22 1.94 -8.21
N ALA A 172 -22.50 1.56 -8.14
CA ALA A 172 -22.88 0.26 -7.58
C ALA A 172 -22.21 -0.90 -8.35
N PRO A 173 -21.69 -1.94 -7.67
CA PRO A 173 -21.23 -3.15 -8.34
C PRO A 173 -22.36 -3.82 -9.12
N GLY A 174 -22.03 -4.36 -10.30
CA GLY A 174 -22.90 -5.27 -11.04
C GLY A 174 -22.89 -6.69 -10.49
#